data_AF-A0A9E5MY85-F1
#
_entry.id   AF-A0A9E5MY85-F1
#
_cell.length_a   1.000
_cell.length_b   1.000
_cell.length_c   1.000
_cell.angle_alpha   90.00
_cell.angle_beta   90.00
_cell.angle_gamma   90.00
#
_symmetry.space_group_name_H-M   'P 1'
#
loop_
_entity.id
_entity.type
_entity.pdbx_description
1 polymer ?
#
loop_
_entity_poly.entity_id
_entity_poly.type
_entity_poly.pdbx_seq_one_letter_code
_entity_poly.pdbx_strand_id
1 'polypeptide(L)'
;GMKVLRFSIGFGKPIWSRIAGKDNTEYCLAAIPLGGYVRFLDTREGPISPQDEGRAFNQRPIPHRIAVLLAGPAFNFLFAILAYWL
;
A
#
# COMPACT_ATOMS: atom_id res chain seq x y z
N GLY A 1 7.69 0.15 -11.30
CA GLY A 1 7.05 0.32 -9.98
C GLY A 1 6.42 -0.99 -9.51
N MET A 2 6.11 -1.09 -8.22
CA MET A 2 5.39 -2.25 -7.66
C MET A 2 3.90 -2.08 -7.90
N LYS A 3 3.20 -3.16 -8.27
CA LYS A 3 1.74 -3.12 -8.47
C LYS A 3 1.04 -3.15 -7.12
N VAL A 4 0.09 -2.23 -6.93
CA VAL A 4 -0.75 -2.15 -5.74
C VAL A 4 -2.11 -2.74 -6.05
N LEU A 5 -2.52 -3.73 -5.27
CA LEU A 5 -3.82 -4.39 -5.39
C LEU A 5 -4.88 -3.62 -4.62
N ARG A 6 -4.56 -3.19 -3.40
CA ARG A 6 -5.51 -2.48 -2.53
C ARG A 6 -4.82 -1.39 -1.74
N PHE A 7 -5.44 -0.23 -1.69
CA PHE A 7 -5.10 0.87 -0.81
C PHE A 7 -6.26 1.09 0.17
N SER A 8 -6.07 0.76 1.44
CA SER A 8 -7.10 0.89 2.47
C SER A 8 -6.73 1.98 3.47
N ILE A 9 -7.63 2.94 3.64
CA ILE A 9 -7.60 3.88 4.75
C ILE A 9 -8.54 3.32 5.82
N GLY A 10 -7.98 3.06 6.98
CA GLY A 10 -8.65 2.40 8.09
C GLY A 10 -8.59 0.87 8.03
N PHE A 11 -9.22 0.26 9.04
CA PHE A 11 -9.31 -1.18 9.28
C PHE A 11 -10.76 -1.64 9.41
N GLY A 12 -10.96 -2.96 9.31
CA GLY A 12 -12.27 -3.60 9.47
C GLY A 12 -13.13 -3.57 8.20
N LYS A 13 -14.45 -3.51 8.39
CA LYS A 13 -15.42 -3.58 7.29
C LYS A 13 -15.28 -2.35 6.37
N PRO A 14 -15.14 -2.53 5.05
CA PRO A 14 -15.15 -1.42 4.11
C PRO A 14 -16.52 -0.75 4.12
N ILE A 15 -16.55 0.57 4.33
CA ILE A 15 -17.74 1.41 4.16
C ILE A 15 -17.88 1.77 2.69
N TRP A 16 -16.76 2.05 2.04
CA TRP A 16 -16.72 2.41 0.63
C TRP A 16 -15.50 1.78 -0.04
N SER A 17 -15.68 1.31 -1.27
CA SER A 17 -14.58 0.82 -2.09
C SER A 17 -14.79 1.19 -3.54
N ARG A 18 -13.69 1.48 -4.25
CA ARG A 18 -13.70 1.80 -5.67
C ARG A 18 -12.44 1.29 -6.34
N ILE A 19 -12.58 0.63 -7.47
CA ILE A 19 -11.46 0.23 -8.32
C ILE A 19 -11.16 1.38 -9.27
N ALA A 20 -9.91 1.83 -9.31
CA ALA A 20 -9.49 2.92 -10.18
C ALA A 20 -8.02 2.79 -10.62
N GLY A 21 -7.68 3.53 -11.69
CA GLY A 21 -6.32 3.64 -12.21
C GLY A 21 -5.92 2.50 -13.16
N LYS A 22 -4.74 2.66 -13.76
CA LYS A 22 -4.19 1.73 -14.77
C LYS A 22 -3.96 0.32 -14.23
N ASP A 23 -3.73 0.19 -12.93
CA ASP A 23 -3.44 -1.07 -12.26
C ASP A 23 -4.66 -1.75 -11.66
N ASN A 24 -5.88 -1.19 -11.86
CA ASN A 24 -7.11 -1.64 -11.22
C ASN A 24 -6.97 -1.75 -9.70
N THR A 25 -6.35 -0.74 -9.09
CA THR A 25 -6.14 -0.70 -7.64
C THR A 25 -7.46 -0.43 -6.94
N GLU A 26 -7.76 -1.24 -5.92
CA GLU A 26 -8.93 -1.06 -5.07
C GLU A 26 -8.65 -0.04 -3.97
N TYR A 27 -9.30 1.11 -4.04
CA TYR A 27 -9.27 2.14 -3.00
C TYR A 27 -10.41 1.88 -2.03
N CYS A 28 -10.09 1.71 -0.76
CA CYS A 28 -11.02 1.31 0.29
C CYS A 28 -10.99 2.31 1.44
N LEU A 29 -12.17 2.70 1.91
CA LEU A 29 -12.38 3.43 3.15
C LEU A 29 -13.09 2.48 4.13
N ALA A 30 -12.41 2.12 5.21
CA ALA A 30 -12.92 1.18 6.21
C ALA A 30 -13.46 1.89 7.44
N ALA A 31 -14.30 1.19 8.21
CA ALA A 31 -15.07 1.78 9.31
C ALA A 31 -14.21 2.25 10.48
N ILE A 32 -13.05 1.63 10.72
CA ILE A 32 -12.17 1.98 11.83
C ILE A 32 -11.05 2.89 11.29
N PRO A 33 -11.00 4.18 11.65
CA PRO A 33 -10.04 5.13 11.05
C PRO A 33 -8.61 5.00 11.58
N LEU A 34 -8.29 3.98 12.39
CA LEU A 34 -7.01 3.83 13.09
C LEU A 34 -5.89 3.31 12.18
N GLY A 35 -5.51 4.07 11.14
CA GLY A 35 -4.38 3.77 10.25
C GLY A 35 -4.81 3.31 8.86
N GLY A 36 -4.15 2.32 8.29
CA GLY A 36 -4.46 1.79 6.96
C GLY A 36 -3.40 0.79 6.48
N TYR A 37 -3.60 0.21 5.30
CA TYR A 37 -2.61 -0.70 4.71
C TYR A 37 -2.61 -0.64 3.19
N VAL A 38 -1.46 -0.98 2.62
CA VAL A 38 -1.27 -1.12 1.17
C VAL A 38 -0.94 -2.57 0.87
N ARG A 39 -1.81 -3.24 0.10
CA ARG A 39 -1.56 -4.59 -0.38
C ARG A 39 -0.89 -4.53 -1.73
N PHE A 40 0.34 -5.00 -1.81
CA PHE A 40 1.09 -5.12 -3.06
C PHE A 40 0.84 -6.49 -3.70
N LEU A 41 1.04 -6.58 -5.01
CA LEU A 41 1.08 -7.87 -5.68
C LEU A 41 2.27 -8.68 -5.16
N ASP A 42 2.03 -9.93 -4.76
CA ASP A 42 3.07 -10.87 -4.33
C ASP A 42 2.85 -12.23 -5.01
N THR A 43 3.91 -12.80 -5.59
CA THR A 43 3.81 -14.11 -6.28
C THR A 43 3.59 -15.27 -5.31
N ARG A 44 3.70 -15.05 -4.00
CA ARG A 44 3.42 -16.05 -2.96
C ARG A 44 1.92 -16.17 -2.65
N GLU A 45 1.13 -15.13 -2.94
CA GLU A 45 -0.31 -15.12 -2.67
C GLU A 45 -1.13 -15.79 -3.78
N GLY A 46 -0.56 -15.99 -4.96
CA GLY A 46 -1.22 -16.67 -6.07
C GLY A 46 -0.51 -16.49 -7.42
N PRO A 47 -1.04 -17.12 -8.49
CA PRO A 47 -0.52 -16.95 -9.84
C PRO A 47 -0.65 -15.49 -10.29
N ILE A 48 0.43 -14.97 -10.89
CA ILE A 48 0.47 -13.61 -11.45
C ILE A 48 0.23 -13.64 -12.95
N SER A 49 -0.36 -12.57 -13.49
CA SER A 49 -0.50 -12.44 -14.94
C SER A 49 0.87 -12.19 -15.59
N PRO A 50 1.11 -12.67 -16.83
CA PRO A 50 2.36 -12.41 -17.54
C PRO A 50 2.65 -10.90 -17.69
N GLN A 51 1.61 -10.08 -17.76
CA GLN A 51 1.72 -8.61 -17.88
C GLN A 51 2.18 -7.95 -16.58
N ASP A 52 2.10 -8.65 -15.45
CA ASP A 52 2.51 -8.17 -14.13
C ASP A 52 3.85 -8.75 -13.64
N GLU A 53 4.53 -9.54 -14.48
CA GLU A 53 5.88 -10.03 -14.19
C GLU A 53 6.87 -8.89 -13.92
N GLY A 54 7.72 -9.07 -12.91
CA GLY A 54 8.64 -8.05 -12.43
C GLY A 54 7.99 -6.90 -11.66
N ARG A 55 6.66 -6.89 -11.50
CA ARG A 55 5.91 -5.85 -10.77
C ARG A 55 5.50 -6.30 -9.37
N ALA A 56 5.67 -7.58 -9.03
CA ALA A 56 5.42 -8.08 -7.69
C ALA A 56 6.44 -7.53 -6.68
N PHE A 57 6.01 -7.28 -5.44
CA PHE A 57 6.83 -6.72 -4.37
C PHE A 57 8.06 -7.59 -4.09
N ASN A 58 7.86 -8.90 -4.00
CA ASN A 58 8.91 -9.87 -3.72
C ASN A 58 9.95 -10.02 -4.86
N GLN A 59 9.59 -9.65 -6.09
CA GLN A 59 10.49 -9.64 -7.25
C GLN A 59 11.36 -8.37 -7.31
N ARG A 60 11.06 -7.35 -6.51
CA ARG A 60 11.87 -6.12 -6.48
C ARG A 60 13.15 -6.28 -5.66
N PRO A 61 14.23 -5.56 -6.04
CA PRO A 61 15.43 -5.47 -5.22
C PRO A 61 15.12 -5.08 -3.77
N ILE A 62 15.88 -5.64 -2.83
CA ILE A 62 15.71 -5.44 -1.38
C ILE A 62 15.64 -3.94 -0.99
N PRO A 63 16.47 -3.04 -1.56
CA PRO A 63 16.44 -1.63 -1.17
C PRO A 63 15.07 -0.96 -1.39
N HIS A 64 14.37 -1.29 -2.48
CA HIS A 64 13.06 -0.72 -2.76
C HIS A 64 11.98 -1.21 -1.79
N ARG A 65 12.08 -2.47 -1.36
CA ARG A 65 11.17 -3.05 -0.36
C ARG A 65 11.37 -2.39 1.01
N ILE A 66 12.63 -2.19 1.40
CA ILE A 66 12.97 -1.49 2.64
C ILE A 66 12.48 -0.04 2.60
N ALA A 67 12.67 0.66 1.48
CA ALA A 67 12.19 2.04 1.34
C ALA A 67 10.68 2.18 1.57
N VAL A 68 9.88 1.25 1.04
CA VAL A 68 8.42 1.23 1.28
C VAL A 68 8.09 0.95 2.74
N LEU A 69 8.80 0.01 3.38
CA LEU A 69 8.59 -0.31 4.79
C LEU A 69 8.92 0.89 5.70
N LEU A 70 10.01 1.61 5.39
CA LEU A 70 10.44 2.79 6.15
C LEU A 70 9.59 4.04 5.89
N ALA A 71 8.92 4.12 4.73
CA ALA A 71 8.08 5.27 4.40
C ALA A 71 6.96 5.50 5.44
N GLY A 72 6.39 4.44 6.01
CA GLY A 72 5.38 4.53 7.07
C GLY A 72 5.90 5.22 8.35
N PRO A 73 6.92 4.66 9.03
CA PRO A 73 7.54 5.30 10.18
C PRO A 73 8.06 6.71 9.88
N ALA A 74 8.70 6.92 8.73
CA ALA A 74 9.20 8.24 8.33
C ALA A 74 8.08 9.27 8.21
N PHE A 75 6.92 8.89 7.67
CA PHE A 75 5.75 9.76 7.61
C PHE A 75 5.22 10.12 9.01
N ASN A 76 5.23 9.18 9.96
CA ASN A 76 4.84 9.45 11.34
C ASN A 76 5.77 10.46 12.02
N PHE A 77 7.08 10.32 11.83
CA PHE A 77 8.06 11.28 12.35
C PHE A 77 7.89 12.65 11.71
N LEU A 78 7.71 12.72 10.39
CA LEU A 78 7.46 13.97 9.69
C LEU A 78 6.17 14.64 10.18
N PHE A 79 5.09 13.88 10.32
CA PHE A 79 3.82 14.37 10.86
C PHE A 79 4.00 14.92 12.27
N ALA A 80 4.72 14.20 13.15
CA ALA A 80 5.00 14.67 14.51
C ALA A 80 5.80 15.98 14.50
N ILE A 81 6.87 16.08 13.70
CA ILE A 81 7.66 17.32 13.58
C ILE A 81 6.77 18.49 13.16
N LEU A 82 5.92 18.31 12.13
CA LEU A 82 5.02 19.37 11.66
C LEU A 82 3.96 19.74 12.71
N ALA A 83 3.40 18.75 13.41
CA ALA A 83 2.34 18.96 14.39
C ALA A 83 2.82 19.61 15.70
N TYR A 84 4.08 19.40 16.09
CA TYR A 84 4.64 19.93 17.33
C TYR A 84 5.54 21.17 17.14
N TRP A 85 5.99 21.45 15.91
CA TRP A 85 6.75 22.67 15.60
C TRP A 85 5.82 23.86 15.26
N LEU A 86 4.62 23.61 14.75
CA LEU A 86 3.58 24.64 14.64
C LEU A 86 2.91 24.92 16.00
#